data_AF-A0A7V5V3L8-F1
#
_entry.id   AF-A0A7V5V3L8-F1
#
_cell.length_a   1.000
_cell.length_b   1.000
_cell.length_c   1.000
_cell.angle_alpha   90.00
_cell.angle_beta   90.00
_cell.angle_gamma   90.00
#
_symmetry.space_group_name_H-M   'P 1'
#
loop_
_entity.id
_entity.type
_entity.pdbx_description
1 polymer ?
#
loop_
_entity_poly.entity_id
_entity_poly.type
_entity_poly.pdbx_seq_one_letter_code
_entity_poly.pdbx_strand_id
1 'polypeptide(L)'
;MTDRFAQLKLKYTSTFAQKKQDLKSAWENKEMTVLENGLHKLAGSSGGYGFDELSVLCYQAMKLLDGYNPDNSNQLTEVLTQIFAILEKG
;
A
#
# COMPACT_ATOMS: atom_id res chain seq x y z
N MET A 1 13.76 -28.73 -1.82
CA MET A 1 14.17 -27.70 -0.85
C MET A 1 13.28 -26.50 -1.11
N THR A 2 12.04 -26.54 -0.63
CA THR A 2 10.99 -25.60 -1.05
C THR A 2 11.29 -24.23 -0.46
N ASP A 3 11.61 -23.29 -1.34
CA ASP A 3 12.05 -21.92 -1.11
C ASP A 3 11.57 -21.28 0.19
N ARG A 4 12.48 -21.09 1.15
CA ARG A 4 12.27 -20.25 2.34
C ARG A 4 11.71 -18.88 1.97
N PHE A 5 12.09 -18.36 0.80
CA PHE A 5 11.57 -17.13 0.23
C PHE A 5 10.08 -17.22 -0.14
N ALA A 6 9.63 -18.32 -0.72
CA ALA A 6 8.21 -18.54 -1.04
C ALA A 6 7.35 -18.57 0.24
N GLN A 7 7.85 -19.17 1.32
CA GLN A 7 7.14 -19.15 2.61
C GLN A 7 7.07 -17.75 3.23
N LEU A 8 8.12 -16.93 3.09
CA LEU A 8 8.10 -15.54 3.56
C LEU A 8 7.14 -14.69 2.71
N LYS A 9 7.12 -14.90 1.39
CA LYS A 9 6.17 -14.24 0.49
C LYS A 9 4.72 -14.59 0.81
N LEU A 10 4.42 -15.86 1.08
CA LEU A 10 3.08 -16.31 1.51
C LEU A 10 2.66 -15.70 2.85
N LYS A 11 3.58 -15.63 3.83
CA LYS A 11 3.30 -14.94 5.09
C LYS A 11 3.04 -13.45 4.87
N TYR A 12 3.77 -12.83 3.94
CA TYR A 12 3.58 -11.43 3.60
C TYR A 12 2.23 -11.18 2.94
N THR A 13 1.83 -11.99 1.94
CA THR A 13 0.50 -11.86 1.30
C THR A 13 -0.63 -12.13 2.28
N SER A 14 -0.45 -13.02 3.25
CA SER A 14 -1.42 -13.24 4.34
C SER A 14 -1.71 -11.96 5.15
N THR A 15 -0.82 -10.95 5.12
CA THR A 15 -1.03 -9.66 5.78
C THR A 15 -1.74 -8.62 4.91
N PHE A 16 -2.02 -8.92 3.63
CA PHE A 16 -2.58 -7.94 2.68
C PHE A 16 -3.98 -7.47 3.05
N ALA A 17 -4.83 -8.38 3.52
CA ALA A 17 -6.17 -8.05 3.99
C ALA A 17 -6.13 -7.04 5.14
N GLN A 18 -5.27 -7.27 6.14
CA GLN A 18 -5.10 -6.34 7.27
C GLN A 18 -4.55 -5.00 6.80
N LYS A 19 -3.51 -5.01 5.96
CA LYS A 19 -2.90 -3.78 5.40
C LYS A 19 -3.92 -2.95 4.61
N LYS A 20 -4.77 -3.59 3.80
CA LYS A 20 -5.87 -2.93 3.09
C LYS A 20 -6.84 -2.28 4.07
N GLN A 21 -7.25 -3.00 5.12
CA GLN A 21 -8.19 -2.47 6.10
C GLN A 21 -7.62 -1.28 6.87
N ASP A 22 -6.34 -1.33 7.28
CA ASP A 22 -5.64 -0.23 7.95
C ASP A 22 -5.58 1.01 7.05
N LEU A 23 -5.14 0.86 5.79
CA LEU A 23 -5.04 1.97 4.84
C LEU A 23 -6.40 2.56 4.51
N LYS A 24 -7.42 1.71 4.32
CA LYS A 24 -8.79 2.17 4.06
C LYS A 24 -9.33 2.95 5.26
N SER A 25 -9.17 2.42 6.47
CA SER A 25 -9.59 3.11 7.70
C SER A 25 -8.88 4.46 7.86
N ALA A 26 -7.56 4.52 7.62
CA ALA A 26 -6.80 5.77 7.71
C ALA A 26 -7.29 6.81 6.68
N TRP A 27 -7.63 6.38 5.45
CA TRP A 27 -8.21 7.25 4.44
C TRP A 27 -9.62 7.75 4.82
N GLU A 28 -10.51 6.86 5.26
CA GLU A 28 -11.89 7.19 5.65
C GLU A 28 -11.93 8.13 6.87
N ASN A 29 -11.02 7.93 7.84
CA ASN A 29 -10.89 8.79 9.02
C ASN A 29 -10.04 10.05 8.78
N LYS A 30 -9.55 10.26 7.55
CA LYS A 30 -8.69 11.40 7.16
C LYS A 30 -7.39 11.49 7.97
N GLU A 31 -6.88 10.35 8.44
CA GLU A 31 -5.64 10.24 9.19
C GLU A 31 -4.44 10.18 8.24
N MET A 32 -4.12 11.30 7.60
CA MET A 32 -3.12 11.38 6.53
C MET A 32 -1.73 10.89 6.96
N THR A 33 -1.31 11.17 8.19
CA THR A 33 -0.03 10.68 8.74
C THR A 33 -0.03 9.16 8.94
N VAL A 34 -1.16 8.57 9.34
CA VAL A 34 -1.28 7.11 9.49
C VAL A 34 -1.25 6.45 8.11
N LEU A 35 -1.95 7.05 7.14
CA LEU A 35 -1.97 6.61 5.76
C LEU A 35 -0.57 6.64 5.13
N GLU A 36 0.14 7.75 5.25
CA GLU A 36 1.52 7.92 4.74
C GLU A 36 2.46 6.88 5.35
N ASN A 37 2.44 6.70 6.67
CA ASN A 37 3.25 5.69 7.35
C ASN A 37 2.90 4.26 6.91
N GLY A 38 1.62 3.98 6.68
CA GLY A 38 1.15 2.69 6.16
C GLY A 38 1.68 2.43 4.75
N LEU A 39 1.59 3.43 3.86
CA LEU A 39 2.10 3.38 2.49
C LEU A 39 3.62 3.22 2.45
N HIS A 40 4.35 3.93 3.32
CA HIS A 40 5.81 3.81 3.41
C HIS A 40 6.25 2.39 3.79
N LYS A 41 5.62 1.81 4.83
CA LYS A 41 5.87 0.42 5.24
C LYS A 41 5.49 -0.57 4.14
N LEU A 42 4.38 -0.31 3.44
CA LEU A 42 3.93 -1.15 2.34
C LEU A 42 4.91 -1.09 1.16
N ALA A 43 5.39 0.10 0.78
CA ALA A 43 6.37 0.30 -0.29
C ALA A 43 7.67 -0.46 -0.03
N GLY A 44 8.23 -0.32 1.18
CA GLY A 44 9.49 -0.96 1.55
C GLY A 44 9.39 -2.49 1.61
N SER A 45 8.27 -3.01 2.13
CA SER A 45 8.07 -4.47 2.20
C SER A 45 7.71 -5.10 0.86
N SER A 46 6.94 -4.41 0.02
CA SER A 46 6.46 -4.93 -1.27
C SER A 46 7.58 -5.13 -2.28
N GLY A 47 8.52 -4.18 -2.39
CA GLY A 47 9.69 -4.32 -3.24
C GLY A 47 10.56 -5.53 -2.86
N GLY A 48 10.73 -5.79 -1.56
CA GLY A 48 11.51 -6.94 -1.07
C GLY A 48 10.94 -8.32 -1.43
N TYR A 49 9.65 -8.40 -1.75
CA TYR A 49 8.98 -9.66 -2.14
C TYR A 49 8.61 -9.73 -3.64
N GLY A 50 9.10 -8.77 -4.44
CA GLY A 50 8.87 -8.70 -5.89
C GLY A 50 7.46 -8.21 -6.26
N PHE A 51 6.90 -7.31 -5.45
CA PHE A 51 5.66 -6.58 -5.76
C PHE A 51 6.03 -5.14 -6.15
N ASP A 52 6.86 -4.97 -7.17
CA ASP A 52 7.39 -3.67 -7.59
C ASP A 52 6.28 -2.67 -7.98
N GLU A 53 5.21 -3.15 -8.64
CA GLU A 53 4.04 -2.33 -8.98
C GLU A 53 3.36 -1.75 -7.72
N LEU A 54 3.19 -2.58 -6.68
CA LEU A 54 2.64 -2.14 -5.40
C LEU A 54 3.55 -1.11 -4.74
N SER A 55 4.87 -1.31 -4.81
CA SER A 55 5.85 -0.37 -4.27
C SER A 55 5.77 0.98 -4.97
N VAL A 56 5.73 0.99 -6.31
CA VAL A 56 5.61 2.20 -7.13
C VAL A 56 4.32 2.97 -6.81
N LEU A 57 3.17 2.28 -6.75
CA LEU A 57 1.90 2.91 -6.41
C LEU A 57 1.92 3.52 -5.00
N CYS A 58 2.54 2.84 -4.04
CA CYS A 58 2.69 3.39 -2.69
C CYS A 58 3.54 4.67 -2.69
N TYR A 59 4.63 4.72 -3.48
CA TYR A 59 5.42 5.95 -3.65
C TYR A 59 4.64 7.07 -4.32
N GLN A 60 3.82 6.75 -5.32
CA GLN A 60 2.94 7.73 -5.97
C GLN A 60 1.91 8.30 -4.97
N ALA A 61 1.26 7.45 -4.17
CA ALA A 61 0.33 7.88 -3.15
C ALA A 61 1.01 8.76 -2.09
N MET A 62 2.21 8.41 -1.63
CA MET A 62 2.99 9.24 -0.70
C MET A 62 3.34 10.61 -1.30
N LYS A 63 3.69 10.69 -2.59
CA LYS A 63 3.94 11.97 -3.27
C LYS A 63 2.69 12.84 -3.38
N LEU A 64 1.51 12.24 -3.53
CA LEU A 64 0.24 12.98 -3.58
C LEU A 64 -0.19 13.47 -2.18
N LEU A 65 0.28 12.78 -1.13
CA LEU A 65 0.10 13.17 0.28
C LEU A 65 1.09 14.26 0.72
N ASP A 66 2.31 14.24 0.19
CA ASP A 66 3.31 15.28 0.43
C ASP A 66 2.80 16.63 -0.09
N GLY A 67 2.54 17.56 0.83
CA GLY A 67 1.91 18.84 0.50
C GLY A 67 0.45 18.74 0.05
N TYR A 68 -0.30 17.74 0.57
CA TYR A 68 -1.69 17.44 0.22
C TYR A 68 -2.52 18.68 -0.12
N ASN A 69 -2.94 18.74 -1.39
CA ASN A 69 -3.87 19.72 -1.92
C ASN A 69 -5.20 19.00 -2.20
N PRO A 70 -6.36 19.54 -1.79
CA PRO A 70 -7.67 18.95 -2.10
C PRO A 70 -7.89 18.64 -3.59
N ASP A 71 -7.21 19.33 -4.50
CA ASP A 71 -7.24 19.04 -5.96
C ASP A 71 -6.67 17.64 -6.30
N ASN A 72 -5.71 17.17 -5.50
CA ASN A 72 -5.09 15.84 -5.65
C ASN A 72 -5.94 14.71 -5.05
N SER A 73 -7.07 15.01 -4.40
CA SER A 73 -7.89 14.02 -3.69
C SER A 73 -8.41 12.92 -4.62
N ASN A 74 -8.81 13.29 -5.85
CA ASN A 74 -9.25 12.33 -6.85
C ASN A 74 -8.11 11.40 -7.30
N GLN A 75 -6.96 11.98 -7.63
CA GLN A 75 -5.77 11.21 -8.04
C GLN A 75 -5.30 10.27 -6.92
N LEU A 76 -5.29 10.74 -5.67
CA LEU A 76 -4.94 9.91 -4.52
C LEU A 76 -5.92 8.75 -4.33
N THR A 77 -7.22 9.01 -4.50
CA THR A 77 -8.26 7.97 -4.45
C THR A 77 -8.08 6.93 -5.54
N GLU A 78 -7.74 7.34 -6.76
CA GLU A 78 -7.46 6.42 -7.87
C GLU A 78 -6.23 5.53 -7.59
N VAL A 79 -5.14 6.11 -7.06
CA VAL A 79 -3.94 5.35 -6.71
C VAL A 79 -4.22 4.39 -5.55
N LEU A 80 -4.94 4.82 -4.50
CA LEU A 80 -5.36 3.95 -3.40
C LEU A 80 -6.24 2.80 -3.88
N THR A 81 -7.15 3.06 -4.83
CA THR A 81 -7.99 2.01 -5.43
C THR A 81 -7.16 0.96 -6.16
N GLN A 82 -6.12 1.38 -6.90
CA GLN A 82 -5.18 0.45 -7.54
C GLN A 82 -4.40 -0.38 -6.52
N ILE A 83 -3.91 0.25 -5.44
CA ILE A 83 -3.25 -0.44 -4.32
C ILE A 83 -4.18 -1.50 -3.73
N PHE A 84 -5.45 -1.15 -3.46
CA PHE A 84 -6.42 -2.08 -2.89
C PHE A 84 -6.73 -3.25 -3.82
N ALA A 85 -6.82 -3.01 -5.13
CA ALA A 85 -7.04 -4.05 -6.12
C ALA A 85 -5.87 -5.06 -6.18
N ILE A 86 -4.63 -4.61 -5.98
CA ILE A 86 -3.46 -5.51 -5.90
C ILE A 86 -3.50 -6.32 -4.60
N LEU A 87 -3.82 -5.67 -3.48
CA LEU A 87 -3.93 -6.34 -2.17
C LEU A 87 -5.06 -7.38 -2.12
N GLU A 88 -6.06 -7.29 -3.01
CA GLU A 88 -7.13 -8.30 -3.15
C GLU A 88 -6.75 -9.50 -4.03
N LYS A 89 -5.71 -9.36 -4.86
CA LYS A 89 -5.25 -10.42 -5.78
C LYS A 89 -4.12 -11.28 -5.20
N GLY A 90 -3.39 -10.77 -4.20
CA GLY A 90 -2.24 -11.43 -3.57
C GLY A 90 -2.63 -12.29 -2.38
#